data_AF-A0A452ZDQ3-F1
#
_entry.id   AF-A0A452ZDQ3-F1
#
_cell.length_a   1.000
_cell.length_b   1.000
_cell.length_c   1.000
_cell.angle_alpha   90.00
_cell.angle_beta   90.00
_cell.angle_gamma   90.00
#
_symmetry.space_group_name_H-M   'P 1'
#
loop_
_entity.id
_entity.type
_entity.pdbx_description
1 polymer ?
#
loop_
_entity_poly.entity_id
_entity_poly.type
_entity_poly.pdbx_seq_one_letter_code
_entity_poly.pdbx_strand_id
1 'polypeptide(L)'
;RAFLYPHFLTDDEANHLVSLARAELKRSAVADDTSGKSKLSEVRTSSGTFISKGQDPIVAGIEDKIAAWTFLPKENGEDMQVLRYKRGEKYEPHHDFFTDSVNTIRGGHRVATVLLYLTDVAEGGETVFPLAK
;
A
#
# COMPACT_ATOMS: atom_id res chain seq x y z
N ARG A 1 -7.78 -1.35 -14.99
CA ARG A 1 -9.12 -1.75 -14.47
C ARG A 1 -9.14 -1.38 -13.00
N ALA A 2 -10.18 -0.71 -12.52
CA ALA A 2 -10.31 -0.36 -11.11
C ALA A 2 -11.68 -0.83 -10.62
N PHE A 3 -11.73 -1.39 -9.42
CA PHE A 3 -12.94 -1.89 -8.77
C PHE A 3 -12.97 -1.38 -7.34
N LEU A 4 -14.15 -1.00 -6.84
CA LEU A 4 -14.37 -0.59 -5.47
C LEU A 4 -15.15 -1.69 -4.74
N TYR A 5 -14.64 -2.16 -3.61
CA TYR A 5 -15.36 -3.04 -2.69
C TYR A 5 -15.70 -2.26 -1.43
N PRO A 6 -16.96 -1.79 -1.26
CA PRO A 6 -17.39 -1.09 -0.06
C PRO A 6 -17.33 -1.99 1.18
N HIS A 7 -16.87 -1.48 2.31
CA HIS A 7 -16.81 -2.21 3.59
C HIS A 7 -15.97 -3.51 3.52
N PHE A 8 -14.88 -3.50 2.74
CA PHE A 8 -13.97 -4.65 2.64
C PHE A 8 -13.29 -4.99 3.99
N LEU A 9 -12.97 -3.95 4.76
CA LEU A 9 -12.52 -4.06 6.15
C LEU A 9 -13.67 -3.73 7.09
N THR A 10 -13.68 -4.39 8.25
CA THR A 10 -14.42 -3.89 9.40
C THR A 10 -13.68 -2.72 10.05
N ASP A 11 -14.40 -1.91 10.85
CA ASP A 11 -13.78 -0.81 11.60
C ASP A 11 -12.69 -1.32 12.55
N ASP A 12 -12.90 -2.50 13.17
CA ASP A 12 -11.91 -3.12 14.06
C ASP A 12 -10.64 -3.53 13.33
N GLU A 13 -10.75 -4.11 12.13
CA GLU A 13 -9.61 -4.47 11.30
C GLU A 13 -8.83 -3.22 10.84
N ALA A 14 -9.53 -2.18 10.40
CA ALA A 14 -8.92 -0.92 9.99
C ALA A 14 -8.18 -0.26 11.17
N ASN A 15 -8.83 -0.18 12.33
CA ASN A 15 -8.24 0.36 13.56
C ASN A 15 -7.04 -0.47 14.04
N HIS A 16 -7.09 -1.79 13.89
CA HIS A 16 -5.99 -2.68 14.22
C HIS A 16 -4.75 -2.40 13.35
N LEU A 17 -4.92 -2.29 12.02
CA LEU A 17 -3.81 -1.94 11.12
C LEU A 17 -3.21 -0.57 11.45
N VAL A 18 -4.06 0.42 11.77
CA VAL A 18 -3.60 1.74 12.22
C VAL A 18 -2.81 1.66 13.51
N SER A 19 -3.27 0.85 14.48
CA SER A 19 -2.60 0.62 15.77
C SER A 19 -1.20 0.04 15.58
N LEU A 20 -1.08 -1.05 14.81
CA LEU A 20 0.21 -1.67 14.49
C LEU A 20 1.17 -0.70 13.81
N ALA A 21 0.66 0.11 12.88
CA ALA A 21 1.51 1.02 12.11
C ALA A 21 2.03 2.21 12.94
N ARG A 22 1.24 2.72 13.90
CA ARG A 22 1.56 3.95 14.66
C ARG A 22 2.90 3.90 15.38
N ALA A 23 3.34 2.72 15.83
CA ALA A 23 4.60 2.56 16.56
C ALA A 23 5.84 2.79 15.68
N GLU A 24 5.74 2.55 14.36
CA GLU A 24 6.89 2.42 13.46
C GLU A 24 6.87 3.40 12.27
N LEU A 25 5.96 4.39 12.26
CA LEU A 25 5.86 5.34 11.15
C LEU A 25 7.16 6.15 10.97
N LYS A 26 7.81 5.96 9.82
CA LYS A 26 8.99 6.72 9.40
C LYS A 26 8.67 7.50 8.14
N ARG A 27 9.46 8.54 7.84
CA ARG A 27 9.28 9.30 6.60
C ARG A 27 9.40 8.37 5.40
N SER A 28 8.42 8.41 4.48
CA SER A 28 8.42 7.53 3.31
C SER A 28 9.60 7.85 2.39
N ALA A 29 10.16 6.80 1.81
CA ALA A 29 11.18 6.85 0.78
C ALA A 29 10.66 6.09 -0.45
N VAL A 30 11.16 6.44 -1.63
CA VAL A 30 10.88 5.74 -2.88
C VAL A 30 12.12 5.00 -3.35
N ALA A 31 11.93 3.89 -4.07
CA ALA A 31 13.03 3.24 -4.76
C ALA A 31 13.47 4.14 -5.93
N ASP A 32 14.78 4.36 -6.04
CA ASP A 32 15.37 5.05 -7.18
C ASP A 32 15.38 4.14 -8.41
N ASP A 33 14.76 4.57 -9.51
CA ASP A 33 14.56 3.74 -10.71
C ASP A 33 15.87 3.29 -11.40
N THR A 34 16.99 3.95 -11.09
CA THR A 34 18.30 3.63 -11.69
C THR A 34 19.14 2.71 -10.80
N SER A 35 19.13 2.97 -9.50
CA SER A 35 20.01 2.29 -8.54
C SER A 35 19.29 1.28 -7.63
N GLY A 36 17.96 1.30 -7.60
CA GLY A 36 17.12 0.50 -6.71
C GLY A 36 17.24 0.89 -5.23
N LYS A 37 17.97 1.96 -4.89
CA LYS A 37 18.19 2.41 -3.51
C LYS A 37 17.04 3.27 -3.01
N SER A 38 16.76 3.17 -1.71
CA SER A 38 15.76 3.99 -1.03
C SER A 38 16.22 5.43 -0.88
N LYS A 39 15.47 6.40 -1.41
CA LYS A 39 15.75 7.85 -1.30
C LYS A 39 14.55 8.59 -0.68
N LEU A 40 14.84 9.56 0.19
CA LEU A 40 13.85 10.53 0.68
C LEU A 40 13.11 11.16 -0.50
N SER A 41 11.79 11.06 -0.49
CA SER A 41 10.98 11.41 -1.65
C SER A 41 10.31 12.77 -1.50
N GLU A 42 10.50 13.64 -2.49
CA GLU A 42 9.66 14.84 -2.68
C GLU A 42 8.34 14.51 -3.37
N VAL A 43 8.28 13.35 -4.02
CA VAL A 43 7.15 12.85 -4.82
C VAL A 43 6.14 12.11 -3.93
N ARG A 44 6.64 11.40 -2.92
CA ARG A 44 5.85 10.72 -1.87
C ARG A 44 6.19 11.31 -0.51
N THR A 45 5.30 12.18 -0.04
CA THR A 45 5.54 12.95 1.18
C THR A 45 4.84 12.37 2.40
N SER A 46 4.36 11.13 2.35
CA SER A 46 3.77 10.44 3.51
C SER A 46 4.82 10.03 4.56
N SER A 47 4.34 9.59 5.72
CA SER A 47 5.04 8.62 6.56
C SER A 47 4.48 7.23 6.32
N GLY A 48 5.29 6.19 6.45
CA GLY A 48 4.82 4.82 6.34
C GLY A 48 5.66 3.81 7.11
N THR A 49 5.12 2.60 7.18
CA THR A 49 5.80 1.42 7.72
C THR A 49 5.27 0.17 6.98
N PHE A 50 5.89 -0.97 7.25
CA PHE A 50 5.43 -2.27 6.78
C PHE A 50 4.94 -3.10 7.97
N ILE A 51 3.82 -3.77 7.78
CA ILE A 51 3.33 -4.83 8.67
C ILE A 51 3.68 -6.14 7.98
N SER A 52 4.40 -7.02 8.69
CA SER A 52 4.88 -8.27 8.11
C SER A 52 3.73 -9.21 7.76
N LYS A 53 3.92 -10.03 6.72
CA LYS A 53 2.93 -11.04 6.35
C LYS A 53 2.58 -11.96 7.50
N GLY A 54 1.28 -12.21 7.67
CA GLY A 54 0.77 -13.06 8.74
C GLY A 54 1.25 -12.69 10.15
N GLN A 55 1.60 -11.41 10.39
CA GLN A 55 2.17 -10.94 11.66
C GLN A 55 1.28 -11.28 12.86
N ASP A 56 -0.03 -11.27 12.69
CA ASP A 56 -0.99 -11.74 13.69
C ASP A 56 -2.25 -12.32 13.00
N PRO A 57 -3.18 -12.95 13.75
CA PRO A 57 -4.37 -13.56 13.17
C PRO A 57 -5.30 -12.59 12.43
N ILE A 58 -5.35 -11.32 12.82
CA ILE A 58 -6.18 -10.31 12.14
C ILE A 58 -5.55 -9.96 10.79
N VAL A 59 -4.24 -9.69 10.77
CA VAL A 59 -3.49 -9.44 9.53
C VAL A 59 -3.61 -10.62 8.57
N ALA A 60 -3.41 -11.85 9.05
CA ALA A 60 -3.56 -13.07 8.25
C ALA A 60 -4.98 -13.21 7.68
N GLY A 61 -6.01 -12.91 8.48
CA GLY A 61 -7.40 -12.93 8.01
C GLY A 61 -7.67 -11.91 6.91
N ILE A 62 -7.09 -10.70 7.00
CA ILE A 62 -7.19 -9.68 5.95
C ILE A 62 -6.49 -10.15 4.67
N GLU A 63 -5.31 -10.78 4.77
CA GLU A 63 -4.59 -11.36 3.62
C GLU A 63 -5.41 -12.47 2.93
N ASP A 64 -6.04 -13.35 3.71
CA ASP A 64 -6.93 -14.39 3.19
C ASP A 64 -8.13 -13.78 2.45
N LYS A 65 -8.73 -12.69 2.96
CA LYS A 65 -9.80 -11.96 2.26
C LYS A 65 -9.32 -11.34 0.95
N ILE A 66 -8.12 -10.74 0.94
CA ILE A 66 -7.52 -10.16 -0.27
C ILE A 66 -7.29 -11.24 -1.32
N ALA A 67 -6.73 -12.38 -0.93
CA ALA A 67 -6.49 -13.51 -1.82
C ALA A 67 -7.81 -14.04 -2.40
N ALA A 68 -8.84 -14.22 -1.57
CA ALA A 68 -10.15 -14.67 -2.00
C ALA A 68 -10.81 -13.71 -2.99
N TRP A 69 -10.72 -12.39 -2.77
CA TRP A 69 -11.33 -11.40 -3.65
C TRP A 69 -10.59 -11.22 -4.98
N THR A 70 -9.26 -11.25 -4.93
CA THR A 70 -8.41 -11.06 -6.13
C THR A 70 -8.24 -12.33 -6.96
N PHE A 71 -8.57 -13.50 -6.40
CA PHE A 71 -8.26 -14.83 -6.94
C PHE A 71 -6.76 -15.05 -7.16
N LEU A 72 -5.91 -14.35 -6.40
CA LEU A 72 -4.46 -14.50 -6.42
C LEU A 72 -4.00 -15.26 -5.17
N PRO A 73 -2.99 -16.14 -5.27
CA PRO A 73 -2.43 -16.82 -4.09
C PRO A 73 -1.87 -15.82 -3.10
N LYS A 74 -2.18 -15.99 -1.80
CA LYS A 74 -1.71 -15.10 -0.73
C LYS A 74 -0.19 -15.09 -0.58
N GLU A 75 0.46 -16.18 -0.99
CA GLU A 75 1.91 -16.34 -1.00
C GLU A 75 2.59 -15.27 -1.86
N ASN A 76 1.90 -14.77 -2.89
CA ASN A 76 2.39 -13.74 -3.80
C ASN A 76 2.23 -12.31 -3.25
N GLY A 77 1.47 -12.11 -2.18
CA GLY A 77 1.35 -10.81 -1.53
C GLY A 77 2.68 -10.37 -0.92
N GLU A 78 2.96 -9.06 -0.95
CA GLU A 78 4.05 -8.44 -0.20
C GLU A 78 3.60 -8.13 1.25
N ASP A 79 4.53 -7.73 2.11
CA ASP A 79 4.20 -7.12 3.41
C ASP A 79 3.25 -5.92 3.21
N MET A 80 2.30 -5.72 4.12
CA MET A 80 1.33 -4.62 4.00
C MET A 80 2.02 -3.28 4.25
N GLN A 81 2.05 -2.43 3.22
CA GLN A 81 2.55 -1.07 3.36
C GLN A 81 1.47 -0.14 3.90
N VAL A 82 1.63 0.35 5.13
CA VAL A 82 0.73 1.32 5.74
C VAL A 82 1.28 2.72 5.58
N LEU A 83 0.41 3.66 5.20
CA LEU A 83 0.75 5.04 4.90
C LEU A 83 -0.14 5.99 5.68
N ARG A 84 0.48 7.07 6.14
CA ARG A 84 -0.21 8.20 6.76
C ARG A 84 0.17 9.47 6.04
N TYR A 85 -0.84 10.16 5.56
CA TYR A 85 -0.75 11.49 4.95
C TYR A 85 -1.27 12.51 5.96
N LYS A 86 -0.46 13.53 6.25
CA LYS A 86 -0.88 14.75 6.93
C LYS A 86 -1.43 15.73 5.90
N ARG A 87 -2.06 16.80 6.38
CA ARG A 87 -2.55 17.88 5.52
C ARG A 87 -1.42 18.39 4.61
N GLY A 88 -1.69 18.41 3.31
CA GLY A 88 -0.74 18.86 2.28
C GLY A 88 0.28 17.81 1.83
N GLU A 89 0.34 16.65 2.49
CA GLU A 89 1.12 15.51 2.00
C GLU A 89 0.36 14.81 0.87
N LYS A 90 1.12 14.25 -0.07
CA LYS A 90 0.62 13.65 -1.30
C LYS A 90 1.53 12.55 -1.80
N TYR A 91 1.02 11.83 -2.78
CA TYR A 91 1.80 10.99 -3.67
C TYR A 91 1.46 11.37 -5.11
N GLU A 92 2.45 11.77 -5.89
CA GLU A 92 2.24 12.04 -7.32
C GLU A 92 1.82 10.76 -8.07
N PRO A 93 1.11 10.90 -9.21
CA PRO A 93 0.78 9.79 -10.07
C PRO A 93 2.01 8.96 -10.46
N HIS A 94 1.91 7.64 -10.31
CA HIS A 94 2.99 6.70 -10.59
C HIS A 94 2.43 5.34 -11.00
N HIS A 95 3.34 4.43 -11.34
CA HIS A 95 3.02 3.03 -11.57
C HIS A 95 3.49 2.18 -10.38
N ASP A 96 2.69 1.20 -9.98
CA ASP A 96 3.06 0.27 -8.91
C ASP A 96 4.06 -0.80 -9.38
N PHE A 97 4.14 -1.07 -10.69
CA PHE A 97 5.10 -2.01 -11.25
C PHE A 97 6.51 -1.42 -11.28
N PHE A 98 7.51 -2.29 -11.14
CA PHE A 98 8.90 -1.92 -11.28
C PHE A 98 9.27 -1.74 -12.76
N THR A 99 10.04 -0.70 -13.07
CA THR A 99 10.65 -0.50 -14.38
C THR A 99 12.11 -0.93 -14.41
N ASP A 100 12.74 -1.10 -13.24
CA ASP A 100 14.12 -1.54 -13.13
C ASP A 100 14.23 -3.08 -13.11
N SER A 101 15.29 -3.57 -13.74
CA SER A 101 15.55 -5.01 -13.85
C SER A 101 15.86 -5.65 -12.49
N VAL A 102 16.37 -4.90 -11.52
CA VAL A 102 16.82 -5.43 -10.23
C VAL A 102 15.63 -5.82 -9.35
N ASN A 103 14.64 -4.95 -9.19
CA ASN A 103 13.43 -5.24 -8.42
C ASN A 103 12.55 -6.26 -9.13
N THR A 104 12.49 -6.20 -10.47
CA THR A 104 11.78 -7.18 -11.29
C THR A 104 12.33 -8.60 -11.08
N ILE A 105 13.65 -8.77 -11.06
CA ILE A 105 14.29 -10.09 -10.85
C ILE A 105 14.13 -10.57 -9.40
N ARG A 106 14.13 -9.66 -8.41
CA ARG A 106 14.10 -10.03 -6.99
C ARG A 106 12.70 -10.36 -6.45
N GLY A 107 11.68 -9.64 -6.90
CA GLY A 107 10.31 -9.77 -6.37
C GLY A 107 9.25 -10.19 -7.39
N GLY A 108 9.61 -10.28 -8.67
CA GLY A 108 8.64 -10.39 -9.77
C GLY A 108 7.98 -9.04 -10.09
N HIS A 109 7.10 -9.03 -11.10
CA HIS A 109 6.28 -7.85 -11.41
C HIS A 109 4.95 -7.89 -10.66
N ARG A 110 4.55 -6.75 -10.12
CA ARG A 110 3.21 -6.55 -9.54
C ARG A 110 2.16 -6.53 -10.64
N VAL A 111 1.18 -7.42 -10.52
CA VAL A 111 0.06 -7.56 -11.49
C VAL A 111 -1.21 -6.84 -11.03
N ALA A 112 -1.34 -6.57 -9.74
CA ALA A 112 -2.48 -5.92 -9.12
C ALA A 112 -2.07 -5.24 -7.80
N THR A 113 -2.84 -4.22 -7.42
CA THR A 113 -2.72 -3.53 -6.13
C THR A 113 -4.10 -3.48 -5.49
N VAL A 114 -4.17 -3.79 -4.20
CA VAL A 114 -5.35 -3.57 -3.37
C VAL A 114 -5.04 -2.43 -2.41
N LEU A 115 -5.72 -1.29 -2.60
CA LEU A 115 -5.58 -0.12 -1.73
C LEU A 115 -6.71 -0.12 -0.71
N LEU A 116 -6.34 -0.23 0.58
CA LEU A 116 -7.28 -0.24 1.70
C LEU A 116 -7.30 1.14 2.37
N TYR A 117 -8.46 1.78 2.41
CA TYR A 117 -8.65 3.02 3.17
C TYR A 117 -8.91 2.67 4.64
N LEU A 118 -8.02 3.13 5.52
CA LEU A 118 -8.07 2.79 6.95
C LEU A 118 -8.78 3.86 7.81
N THR A 119 -9.00 5.06 7.26
CA THR A 119 -9.63 6.18 7.95
C THR A 119 -10.39 7.04 6.96
N ASP A 120 -11.51 7.61 7.38
CA ASP A 120 -12.21 8.64 6.60
C ASP A 120 -11.41 9.94 6.53
N VAL A 121 -11.39 10.56 5.35
CA VAL A 121 -10.71 11.82 5.08
C VAL A 121 -11.76 12.87 4.74
N ALA A 122 -11.77 13.98 5.48
CA ALA A 122 -12.80 15.02 5.34
C ALA A 122 -12.70 15.80 4.01
N GLU A 123 -11.48 16.04 3.51
CA GLU A 123 -11.23 16.79 2.28
C GLU A 123 -9.90 16.32 1.64
N GLY A 124 -9.91 16.13 0.32
CA GLY A 124 -8.77 15.64 -0.44
C GLY A 124 -8.43 14.17 -0.15
N GLY A 125 -7.22 13.75 -0.56
CA GLY A 125 -6.72 12.40 -0.29
C GLY A 125 -7.27 11.34 -1.25
N GLU A 126 -7.87 11.75 -2.37
CA GLU A 126 -8.40 10.86 -3.39
C GLU A 126 -7.29 10.05 -4.07
N THR A 127 -7.61 8.80 -4.41
CA THR A 127 -6.78 8.03 -5.35
C THR A 127 -7.23 8.36 -6.77
N VAL A 128 -6.43 9.18 -7.45
CA VAL A 128 -6.73 9.64 -8.81
C VAL A 128 -6.04 8.75 -9.83
N PHE A 129 -6.76 8.40 -10.90
CA PHE A 129 -6.22 7.75 -12.09
C PHE A 129 -6.29 8.73 -13.27
N PRO A 130 -5.26 9.57 -13.51
CA PRO A 130 -5.35 10.70 -14.43
C PRO A 130 -5.61 10.33 -15.89
N LEU A 131 -5.31 9.09 -16.27
CA LEU A 131 -5.47 8.54 -17.61
C LEU A 131 -6.70 7.63 -17.75
N ALA A 132 -7.52 7.51 -16.71
CA ALA A 132 -8.78 6.78 -16.80
C ALA A 132 -9.74 7.46 -17.79
N LYS A 133 -10.52 6.64 -18.50
CA LYS A 133 -11.56 7.08 -19.43
C LYS A 133 -12.93 6.83 -18.83
#